data_AF-A0A9D9Y987-F1
#
_entry.id   AF-A0A9D9Y987-F1
#
_cell.length_a   1.000
_cell.length_b   1.000
_cell.length_c   1.000
_cell.angle_alpha   90.00
_cell.angle_beta   90.00
_cell.angle_gamma   90.00
#
_symmetry.space_group_name_H-M   'P 1'
#
loop_
_entity.id
_entity.type
_entity.pdbx_description
1 polymer ?
#
loop_
_entity_poly.entity_id
_entity_poly.type
_entity_poly.pdbx_seq_one_letter_code
_entity_poly.pdbx_strand_id
1 'polypeptide(L)'
;MRKISLETDKLQIFWIAFFVVTYFLTVGLVKILTFIVLFVSTILFMLAVGISLKKKIKISSMLFTFSYGLLPTTIWFYMSLVLLYLLPPPRTQSLQGKVFSVLYVSFSLSLLLWKIILSYLAIRFSLKLGFYSTMIALIFYIGFIAILSYFGLTLGLSKVPFI
;
A
#
# COMPACT_ATOMS: atom_id res chain seq x y z
N MET A 1 -4.20 8.08 -12.41
CA MET A 1 -5.24 8.10 -11.35
C MET A 1 -6.52 8.82 -11.72
N ARG A 2 -6.53 9.98 -12.42
CA ARG A 2 -7.79 10.63 -12.83
C ARG A 2 -8.72 9.72 -13.66
N LYS A 3 -8.20 9.09 -14.72
CA LYS A 3 -8.95 8.11 -15.52
C LYS A 3 -9.37 6.89 -14.70
N ILE A 4 -8.42 6.32 -13.95
CA ILE A 4 -8.61 5.18 -13.02
C ILE A 4 -9.78 5.40 -12.04
N SER A 5 -9.96 6.62 -11.53
CA SER A 5 -11.08 6.94 -10.61
C SER A 5 -12.48 6.86 -11.25
N LEU A 6 -12.54 6.88 -12.57
CA LEU A 6 -13.75 6.77 -13.38
C LEU A 6 -13.89 5.40 -14.06
N GLU A 7 -12.92 4.51 -13.84
CA GLU A 7 -12.95 3.18 -14.44
C GLU A 7 -14.08 2.34 -13.87
N THR A 8 -14.53 1.40 -14.69
CA THR A 8 -15.60 0.45 -14.36
C THR A 8 -15.19 -1.00 -14.57
N ASP A 9 -14.03 -1.24 -15.18
CA ASP A 9 -13.52 -2.59 -15.44
C ASP A 9 -13.05 -3.28 -14.15
N LYS A 10 -13.95 -4.10 -13.59
CA LYS A 10 -13.69 -4.85 -12.35
C LYS A 10 -12.57 -5.89 -12.50
N LEU A 11 -12.23 -6.29 -13.73
CA LEU A 11 -11.15 -7.28 -13.95
C LEU A 11 -9.80 -6.75 -13.46
N GLN A 12 -9.55 -5.44 -13.58
CA GLN A 12 -8.29 -4.84 -13.11
C GLN A 12 -8.11 -4.99 -11.59
N ILE A 13 -9.16 -4.69 -10.82
CA ILE A 13 -9.15 -4.86 -9.36
C ILE A 13 -8.96 -6.34 -9.02
N PHE A 14 -9.66 -7.22 -9.74
CA PHE A 14 -9.55 -8.66 -9.53
C PHE A 14 -8.12 -9.16 -9.72
N TRP A 15 -7.44 -8.77 -10.81
CA TRP A 15 -6.06 -9.16 -11.05
C TRP A 15 -5.09 -8.64 -9.97
N ILE A 16 -5.25 -7.39 -9.54
CA ILE A 16 -4.42 -6.83 -8.45
C ILE A 16 -4.66 -7.61 -7.16
N ALA A 17 -5.92 -7.86 -6.80
CA ALA A 17 -6.27 -8.64 -5.62
C ALA A 17 -5.73 -10.08 -5.71
N PHE A 18 -5.80 -10.70 -6.88
CA PHE A 18 -5.26 -12.03 -7.14
C PHE A 18 -3.76 -12.09 -6.82
N PHE A 19 -2.95 -11.17 -7.36
CA PHE A 19 -1.51 -11.12 -7.07
C PHE A 19 -1.18 -10.92 -5.58
N VAL A 20 -1.96 -10.08 -4.90
CA VAL A 20 -1.78 -9.85 -3.47
C VAL A 20 -2.12 -11.11 -2.67
N VAL A 21 -3.24 -11.76 -2.99
CA VAL A 21 -3.65 -13.01 -2.32
C VAL A 21 -2.65 -14.13 -2.57
N THR A 22 -2.16 -14.29 -3.81
CA THR A 22 -1.15 -15.31 -4.13
C THR A 22 0.14 -15.11 -3.36
N TYR A 23 0.57 -13.86 -3.15
CA TYR A 23 1.70 -13.58 -2.27
C TYR A 23 1.41 -14.06 -0.85
N PHE A 24 0.28 -13.64 -0.27
CA PHE A 24 -0.05 -13.99 1.11
C PHE A 24 -0.32 -15.48 1.34
N LEU A 25 -0.74 -16.24 0.32
CA LEU A 25 -0.82 -17.70 0.40
C LEU A 25 0.54 -18.34 0.67
N THR A 26 1.64 -17.77 0.16
CA THR A 26 3.00 -18.28 0.42
C THR A 26 3.50 -17.94 1.83
N VAL A 27 2.99 -16.84 2.41
CA VAL A 27 3.46 -16.31 3.69
C VAL A 27 2.59 -16.78 4.88
N GLY A 28 1.28 -17.02 4.67
CA GLY A 28 0.35 -17.60 5.65
C GLY A 28 -1.05 -16.98 5.65
N LEU A 29 -2.08 -17.80 5.89
CA LEU A 29 -3.50 -17.43 5.80
C LEU A 29 -3.93 -16.29 6.74
N VAL A 30 -3.38 -16.23 7.97
CA VAL A 30 -3.70 -15.16 8.93
C VAL A 30 -3.38 -13.78 8.36
N LYS A 31 -2.33 -13.67 7.54
CA LYS A 31 -1.89 -12.41 6.93
C LYS A 31 -2.85 -11.93 5.84
N ILE A 32 -3.59 -12.84 5.19
CA ILE A 32 -4.66 -12.49 4.26
C ILE A 32 -5.77 -11.75 5.01
N LEU A 33 -6.18 -12.27 6.18
CA LEU A 33 -7.20 -11.63 7.01
C LEU A 33 -6.73 -10.25 7.48
N THR A 34 -5.48 -10.14 7.94
CA THR A 34 -4.90 -8.84 8.33
C THR A 34 -4.89 -7.85 7.16
N PHE A 35 -4.50 -8.29 5.96
CA PHE A 35 -4.53 -7.46 4.77
C PHE A 35 -5.95 -6.98 4.42
N ILE A 36 -6.94 -7.88 4.44
CA ILE A 36 -8.34 -7.53 4.16
C ILE A 36 -8.84 -6.51 5.18
N VAL A 37 -8.57 -6.72 6.48
CA VAL A 37 -8.94 -5.78 7.53
C VAL A 37 -8.31 -4.41 7.29
N LEU A 38 -6.99 -4.34 7.02
CA LEU A 38 -6.30 -3.08 6.75
C LEU A 38 -6.82 -2.36 5.50
N PHE A 39 -7.10 -3.10 4.43
CA PHE A 39 -7.65 -2.55 3.20
C PHE A 39 -9.07 -2.00 3.44
N VAL A 40 -9.93 -2.76 4.11
CA VAL A 40 -11.29 -2.31 4.46
C VAL A 40 -11.23 -1.09 5.39
N SER A 41 -10.38 -1.11 6.43
CA SER A 41 -10.15 0.03 7.31
C SER A 41 -9.68 1.28 6.56
N THR A 42 -8.84 1.12 5.53
CA THR A 42 -8.40 2.22 4.66
C THR A 42 -9.59 2.83 3.90
N ILE A 43 -10.44 2.00 3.30
CA ILE A 43 -11.64 2.48 2.59
C ILE A 43 -12.62 3.17 3.56
N LEU A 44 -12.85 2.58 4.74
CA LEU A 44 -13.72 3.15 5.77
C LEU A 44 -13.21 4.49 6.29
N PHE A 45 -11.90 4.60 6.54
CA PHE A 45 -11.26 5.85 6.94
C PHE A 45 -11.45 6.93 5.87
N MET A 46 -11.25 6.58 4.59
CA MET A 46 -11.44 7.53 3.49
C MET A 46 -12.90 7.95 3.30
N LEU A 47 -13.84 7.03 3.54
CA LEU A 47 -15.27 7.35 3.57
C LEU A 47 -15.57 8.35 4.70
N ALA A 48 -15.07 8.11 5.91
CA ALA A 48 -15.24 9.01 7.03
C ALA A 48 -14.67 10.42 6.74
N VAL A 49 -13.46 10.49 6.17
CA VAL A 49 -12.85 11.77 5.74
C VAL A 49 -13.73 12.49 4.71
N GLY A 50 -14.24 11.78 3.70
CA GLY A 50 -15.09 12.38 2.68
C GLY A 50 -16.44 12.88 3.23
N ILE A 51 -17.03 12.16 4.19
CA ILE A 51 -18.28 12.55 4.86
C ILE A 51 -18.06 13.81 5.69
N SER A 52 -16.98 13.86 6.48
CA SER A 52 -16.59 15.04 7.26
C SER A 52 -16.36 16.28 6.40
N LEU A 53 -15.86 16.10 5.17
CA LEU A 53 -15.65 17.16 4.18
C LEU A 53 -16.90 17.46 3.33
N LYS A 54 -18.05 16.85 3.62
CA LYS A 54 -19.33 16.98 2.91
C LYS A 54 -19.18 16.76 1.39
N LYS A 55 -18.31 15.84 0.98
CA LYS A 55 -18.07 15.51 -0.44
C LYS A 55 -19.01 14.40 -0.90
N LYS A 56 -19.43 14.47 -2.17
CA LYS A 56 -20.14 13.36 -2.83
C LYS A 56 -19.12 12.26 -3.17
N ILE A 57 -19.11 11.20 -2.38
CA ILE A 57 -18.17 10.10 -2.50
C ILE A 57 -18.77 9.02 -3.39
N LYS A 58 -17.95 8.45 -4.30
CA LYS A 58 -18.25 7.21 -4.99
C LYS A 58 -17.32 6.12 -4.45
N ILE A 59 -17.88 5.10 -3.78
CA ILE A 59 -17.10 3.98 -3.22
C ILE A 59 -16.30 3.27 -4.31
N SER A 60 -16.86 3.11 -5.52
CA SER A 60 -16.15 2.53 -6.66
C SER A 60 -14.84 3.26 -6.95
N SER A 61 -14.86 4.60 -6.98
CA SER A 61 -13.67 5.41 -7.22
C SER A 61 -12.58 5.18 -6.16
N MET A 62 -12.97 5.02 -4.89
CA MET A 62 -12.03 4.66 -3.81
C MET A 62 -11.45 3.26 -4.03
N LEU A 63 -12.29 2.26 -4.29
CA LEU A 63 -11.84 0.89 -4.53
C LEU A 63 -10.82 0.83 -5.67
N PHE A 64 -11.14 1.42 -6.83
CA PHE A 64 -10.20 1.46 -7.96
C PHE A 64 -8.89 2.16 -7.60
N THR A 65 -8.96 3.39 -7.07
CA THR A 65 -7.74 4.17 -6.83
C THR A 65 -6.85 3.58 -5.74
N PHE A 66 -7.42 3.05 -4.66
CA PHE A 66 -6.65 2.41 -3.59
C PHE A 66 -6.16 1.02 -3.97
N SER A 67 -6.89 0.24 -4.76
CA SER A 67 -6.39 -1.03 -5.31
C SER A 67 -5.17 -0.80 -6.19
N TYR A 68 -5.17 0.20 -7.07
CA TYR A 68 -3.97 0.56 -7.84
C TYR A 68 -2.80 1.02 -6.95
N GLY A 69 -3.10 1.61 -5.78
CA GLY A 69 -2.10 1.93 -4.77
C GLY A 69 -1.43 0.70 -4.15
N LEU A 70 -1.93 -0.51 -4.36
CA LEU A 70 -1.31 -1.76 -3.89
C LEU A 70 -0.20 -2.27 -4.81
N LEU A 71 -0.06 -1.73 -6.03
CA LEU A 71 0.95 -2.19 -6.98
C LEU A 71 2.39 -2.04 -6.45
N PRO A 72 2.83 -0.87 -5.92
CA PRO A 72 4.19 -0.73 -5.41
C PRO A 72 4.49 -1.69 -4.27
N THR A 73 3.53 -1.92 -3.37
CA THR A 73 3.67 -2.86 -2.25
C THR A 73 3.74 -4.30 -2.72
N THR A 74 2.94 -4.68 -3.72
CA THR A 74 2.97 -6.03 -4.30
C THR A 74 4.30 -6.30 -4.99
N ILE A 75 4.78 -5.33 -5.79
CA ILE A 75 6.10 -5.42 -6.43
C ILE A 75 7.20 -5.54 -5.37
N TRP A 76 7.15 -4.72 -4.32
CA TRP A 76 8.14 -4.75 -3.23
C TRP A 76 8.17 -6.13 -2.55
N PHE A 77 7.01 -6.70 -2.25
CA PHE A 77 6.87 -8.01 -1.63
C PHE A 77 7.49 -9.14 -2.47
N TYR A 78 7.13 -9.23 -3.76
CA TYR A 78 7.69 -10.24 -4.66
C TYR A 78 9.18 -10.05 -4.90
N MET A 79 9.62 -8.81 -5.12
CA MET A 79 11.05 -8.54 -5.32
C MET A 79 11.87 -8.83 -4.07
N SER A 80 11.33 -8.57 -2.88
CA SER A 80 12.00 -8.94 -1.63
C SER A 80 12.13 -10.46 -1.48
N LEU A 81 11.10 -11.24 -1.82
CA LEU A 81 11.20 -12.71 -1.85
C LEU A 81 12.27 -13.19 -2.83
N VAL A 82 12.26 -12.65 -4.06
CA VAL A 82 13.23 -13.02 -5.11
C VAL A 82 14.65 -12.65 -4.69
N LEU A 83 14.87 -11.44 -4.18
CA LEU A 83 16.18 -10.97 -3.75
C LEU A 83 16.70 -11.77 -2.56
N LEU A 84 15.86 -12.07 -1.56
CA LEU A 84 16.27 -12.89 -0.41
C LEU A 84 16.62 -14.33 -0.80
N TYR A 85 15.95 -14.88 -1.81
CA TYR A 85 16.20 -16.23 -2.30
C TYR A 85 17.45 -16.31 -3.19
N LEU A 86 17.58 -15.42 -4.18
CA LEU A 86 18.69 -15.43 -5.14
C LEU A 86 19.99 -14.85 -4.56
N LEU A 87 19.88 -13.82 -3.74
CA LEU A 87 20.99 -13.04 -3.21
C LEU A 87 20.78 -12.85 -1.70
N PRO A 88 20.93 -13.93 -0.90
CA PRO A 88 20.83 -13.80 0.54
C PRO A 88 21.82 -12.72 1.01
N PRO A 89 21.36 -11.71 1.77
CA PRO A 89 22.18 -10.57 2.12
C PRO A 89 23.46 -11.07 2.80
N PRO A 90 24.65 -10.67 2.33
CA PRO A 90 25.90 -11.06 2.97
C PRO A 90 25.86 -10.59 4.42
N ARG A 91 25.92 -11.52 5.37
CA ARG A 91 25.95 -11.21 6.81
C ARG A 91 27.29 -10.61 7.27
N THR A 92 28.10 -10.14 6.32
CA THR A 92 29.47 -9.66 6.49
C THR A 92 29.63 -8.32 5.77
N GLN A 93 30.58 -7.48 6.21
CA GLN A 93 30.88 -6.18 5.59
C GLN A 93 31.66 -6.29 4.27
N SER A 94 31.42 -7.34 3.48
CA SER A 94 32.04 -7.53 2.18
C SER A 94 31.60 -6.42 1.20
N LEU A 95 32.44 -6.14 0.20
CA LEU A 95 32.12 -5.16 -0.86
C LEU A 95 30.80 -5.51 -1.56
N GLN A 96 30.58 -6.79 -1.84
CA GLN A 96 29.34 -7.30 -2.42
C GLN A 96 28.12 -7.01 -1.53
N GLY A 97 28.24 -7.19 -0.21
CA GLY A 97 27.16 -6.88 0.74
C GLY A 97 26.84 -5.39 0.82
N LYS A 98 27.84 -4.53 0.76
CA LYS A 98 27.65 -3.06 0.73
C LYS A 98 26.92 -2.63 -0.54
N VAL A 99 27.36 -3.11 -1.72
CA VAL A 99 26.72 -2.79 -3.01
C VAL A 99 25.27 -3.30 -3.03
N PHE A 100 25.03 -4.53 -2.60
CA PHE A 100 23.67 -5.08 -2.52
C PHE A 100 22.78 -4.24 -1.60
N SER A 101 23.29 -3.83 -0.43
CA SER A 101 22.54 -3.01 0.52
C SER A 101 22.14 -1.66 -0.07
N VAL A 102 23.06 -0.98 -0.77
CA VAL A 102 22.76 0.30 -1.45
C VAL A 102 21.67 0.10 -2.50
N LEU A 103 21.81 -0.91 -3.37
CA LEU A 103 20.81 -1.21 -4.40
C LEU A 103 19.44 -1.52 -3.82
N TYR A 104 19.39 -2.37 -2.78
CA TYR A 104 18.14 -2.75 -2.11
C TYR A 104 17.45 -1.55 -1.44
N VAL A 105 18.22 -0.70 -0.75
CA VAL A 105 17.69 0.50 -0.09
C VAL A 105 17.19 1.51 -1.11
N SER A 106 17.95 1.78 -2.19
CA SER A 106 17.52 2.68 -3.26
C SER A 106 16.25 2.17 -3.95
N PHE A 107 16.18 0.86 -4.23
CA PHE A 107 14.98 0.23 -4.79
C PHE A 107 13.77 0.37 -3.86
N SER A 108 13.93 0.05 -2.59
CA SER A 108 12.85 0.15 -1.59
C SER A 108 12.38 1.60 -1.41
N LEU A 109 13.31 2.56 -1.39
CA LEU A 109 12.99 3.98 -1.30
C LEU A 109 12.23 4.48 -2.54
N SER A 110 12.61 4.04 -3.73
CA SER A 110 11.89 4.35 -4.98
C SER A 110 10.44 3.86 -4.93
N LEU A 111 10.22 2.62 -4.48
CA LEU A 111 8.86 2.08 -4.32
C LEU A 111 8.05 2.78 -3.23
N LEU A 112 8.69 3.17 -2.12
CA LEU A 112 8.06 3.96 -1.06
C LEU A 112 7.59 5.33 -1.59
N LEU A 113 8.44 6.05 -2.32
CA LEU A 113 8.07 7.32 -2.94
C LEU A 113 6.94 7.14 -3.95
N TRP A 114 7.00 6.08 -4.76
CA TRP A 114 5.92 5.75 -5.69
C TRP A 114 4.59 5.49 -4.95
N LYS A 115 4.62 4.74 -3.85
CA LYS A 115 3.47 4.49 -2.98
C LYS A 115 2.86 5.77 -2.41
N ILE A 116 3.71 6.70 -1.93
CA ILE A 116 3.26 7.99 -1.41
C ILE A 116 2.57 8.80 -2.51
N ILE A 117 3.16 8.86 -3.70
CA ILE A 117 2.57 9.57 -4.86
C ILE A 117 1.22 8.96 -5.23
N LEU A 118 1.12 7.63 -5.33
CA LEU A 118 -0.14 6.98 -5.66
C LEU A 118 -1.20 7.20 -4.57
N SER A 119 -0.82 7.19 -3.30
CA SER A 119 -1.73 7.47 -2.17
C SER A 119 -2.24 8.90 -2.22
N TYR A 120 -1.36 9.87 -2.46
CA TYR A 120 -1.75 11.28 -2.68
C TYR A 120 -2.76 11.42 -3.83
N LEU A 121 -2.47 10.80 -4.98
CA LEU A 121 -3.35 10.87 -6.15
C LEU A 121 -4.67 10.14 -5.91
N ALA A 122 -4.65 9.00 -5.21
CA ALA A 122 -5.85 8.26 -4.86
C ALA A 122 -6.79 9.09 -3.99
N ILE A 123 -6.27 9.72 -2.92
CA ILE A 123 -7.04 10.63 -2.06
C ILE A 123 -7.59 11.80 -2.88
N ARG A 124 -6.74 12.46 -3.69
CA ARG A 124 -7.14 13.62 -4.48
C ARG A 124 -8.29 13.32 -5.42
N PHE A 125 -8.20 12.24 -6.19
CA PHE A 125 -9.17 11.92 -7.24
C PHE A 125 -10.41 11.19 -6.72
N SER A 126 -10.29 10.38 -5.66
CA SER A 126 -11.45 9.72 -5.05
C SER A 126 -12.36 10.71 -4.32
N LEU A 127 -11.79 11.66 -3.58
CA LEU A 127 -12.52 12.67 -2.82
C LEU A 127 -12.71 14.00 -3.56
N LYS A 128 -12.08 14.16 -4.74
CA LYS A 128 -12.09 15.38 -5.55
C LYS A 128 -11.66 16.62 -4.75
N LEU A 129 -10.56 16.49 -4.02
CA LEU A 129 -10.04 17.52 -3.14
C LEU A 129 -9.09 18.48 -3.88
N GLY A 130 -9.02 19.71 -3.38
CA GLY A 130 -7.96 20.67 -3.75
C GLY A 130 -6.61 20.24 -3.19
N PHE A 131 -5.54 20.95 -3.58
CA PHE A 131 -4.17 20.60 -3.18
C PHE A 131 -3.98 20.56 -1.66
N TYR A 132 -4.29 21.65 -0.94
CA TYR A 132 -4.08 21.76 0.50
C TYR A 132 -4.91 20.73 1.28
N SER A 133 -6.19 20.57 0.95
CA SER A 133 -7.05 19.56 1.60
C SER A 133 -6.55 18.13 1.36
N THR A 134 -5.98 17.85 0.18
CA THR A 134 -5.36 16.55 -0.09
C THR A 134 -4.13 16.33 0.78
N MET A 135 -3.27 17.34 0.94
CA MET A 135 -2.07 17.22 1.78
C MET A 135 -2.43 16.96 3.25
N ILE A 136 -3.42 17.68 3.77
CA ILE A 136 -3.92 17.43 5.14
C ILE A 136 -4.46 16.01 5.26
N ALA A 137 -5.33 15.58 4.33
CA ALA A 137 -5.87 14.23 4.33
C ALA A 137 -4.78 13.15 4.20
N LEU A 138 -3.71 13.41 3.45
CA LEU A 138 -2.57 12.50 3.32
C LEU A 138 -1.80 12.37 4.64
N ILE A 139 -1.56 13.46 5.37
CA ILE A 139 -0.90 13.42 6.68
C ILE A 139 -1.72 12.60 7.68
N PHE A 140 -3.03 12.86 7.75
CA PHE A 140 -3.93 12.07 8.59
C PHE A 140 -3.96 10.59 8.18
N TYR A 141 -3.93 10.31 6.88
CA TYR A 141 -3.86 8.94 6.37
C TYR A 141 -2.58 8.21 6.77
N ILE A 142 -1.42 8.87 6.66
CA ILE A 142 -0.14 8.29 7.08
C ILE A 142 -0.17 8.02 8.59
N GLY A 143 -0.66 8.96 9.39
CA GLY A 143 -0.83 8.77 10.83
C GLY A 143 -1.77 7.60 11.17
N PHE A 144 -2.89 7.49 10.47
CA PHE A 144 -3.84 6.39 10.64
C PHE A 144 -3.23 5.02 10.31
N ILE A 145 -2.51 4.91 9.19
CA ILE A 145 -1.81 3.67 8.81
C ILE A 145 -0.70 3.33 9.81
N ALA A 146 0.03 4.32 10.33
CA ALA A 146 1.05 4.09 11.35
C ALA A 146 0.45 3.52 12.64
N ILE A 147 -0.69 4.05 13.09
CA ILE A 147 -1.43 3.54 14.25
C ILE A 147 -1.89 2.09 14.00
N LEU A 148 -2.51 1.83 12.86
CA LEU A 148 -2.95 0.46 12.50
C LEU A 148 -1.78 -0.52 12.42
N SER A 149 -0.65 -0.10 11.87
CA SER A 149 0.56 -0.93 11.78
C SER A 149 1.13 -1.23 13.17
N TYR A 150 1.12 -0.26 14.08
CA TYR A 150 1.56 -0.47 15.46
C TYR A 150 0.68 -1.50 16.18
N PHE A 151 -0.64 -1.39 16.08
CA PHE A 151 -1.56 -2.40 16.65
C PHE A 151 -1.41 -3.77 16.00
N GLY A 152 -1.18 -3.82 14.68
CA GLY A 152 -0.91 -5.08 13.97
C GLY A 152 0.35 -5.79 14.47
N LEU A 153 1.37 -5.02 14.87
CA LEU A 153 2.62 -5.52 15.45
C LEU A 153 2.41 -6.03 16.88
N THR A 154 1.74 -5.28 17.74
CA THR A 154 1.53 -5.66 19.15
C THR A 154 0.63 -6.90 19.30
N LEU A 155 -0.33 -7.07 18.41
CA LEU A 155 -1.21 -8.25 18.36
C LEU A 155 -0.57 -9.47 17.70
N GLY A 156 0.67 -9.37 17.21
CA GLY A 156 1.37 -10.47 16.54
C GLY A 156 0.80 -10.86 15.17
N LEU A 157 -0.15 -10.07 14.64
CA LEU A 157 -0.79 -10.32 13.35
C LEU A 157 0.20 -10.15 12.18
N SER A 158 1.20 -9.30 12.37
CA SER A 158 2.27 -9.12 11.40
C SER A 158 3.57 -8.61 12.02
N LYS A 159 4.70 -9.22 11.64
CA LYS A 159 6.05 -8.66 11.87
C LYS A 159 6.48 -7.65 10.80
N VAL A 160 5.77 -7.57 9.68
CA VAL A 160 6.07 -6.66 8.57
C VAL A 160 4.95 -5.62 8.51
N PRO A 161 5.22 -4.32 8.71
CA PRO A 161 4.18 -3.31 8.62
C PRO A 161 3.59 -3.36 7.21
N PHE A 162 2.35 -3.86 7.12
CA PHE A 162 1.66 -4.01 5.86
C PHE A 162 1.02 -2.67 5.52
N ILE A 163 1.74 -1.86 4.73
CA ILE A 163 1.31 -0.81 3.78
C ILE A 163 2.40 0.25 3.64
#